data_AF-A0A9P7NCP7-F1
#
_entry.id   AF-A0A9P7NCP7-F1
#
_cell.length_a   1.000
_cell.length_b   1.000
_cell.length_c   1.000
_cell.angle_alpha   90.00
_cell.angle_beta   90.00
_cell.angle_gamma   90.00
#
_symmetry.space_group_name_H-M   'P 1'
#
loop_
_entity.id
_entity.type
_entity.pdbx_description
1 polymer ?
#
loop_
_entity_poly.entity_id
_entity_poly.type
_entity_poly.pdbx_seq_one_letter_code
_entity_poly.pdbx_strand_id
1 'polypeptide(L)' 'MQARFGFVDTLFMDFDGVGAPVDVVQTALKHLTDTVRLNRSDDMGLRSMIPPLLIRLGRDQDAYDIM' A
#
# COMPACT_ATOMS: atom_id res chain seq x y z
N MET A 1 13.56 -5.93 0.60
CA MET A 1 12.17 -5.58 0.96
C MET A 1 12.09 -4.31 1.79
N GLN A 2 12.93 -4.15 2.83
CA GLN A 2 12.98 -2.93 3.65
C GLN A 2 13.14 -1.62 2.86
N ALA A 3 13.94 -1.59 1.78
CA ALA A 3 14.09 -0.38 0.96
C ALA A 3 12.77 0.09 0.30
N ARG A 4 11.93 -0.84 -0.19
CA ARG A 4 10.62 -0.48 -0.77
C ARG A 4 9.62 -0.06 0.31
N PHE A 5 9.68 -0.70 1.47
CA PHE A 5 8.87 -0.32 2.61
C PHE A 5 9.22 1.10 3.09
N GLY A 6 10.51 1.39 3.28
CA GLY A 6 10.97 2.73 3.65
C GLY A 6 10.60 3.80 2.63
N PHE A 7 10.63 3.48 1.32
CA PHE A 7 10.15 4.40 0.29
C PHE A 7 8.66 4.73 0.46
N VAL A 8 7.81 3.72 0.68
CA VAL A 8 6.38 3.91 0.90
C VAL A 8 6.11 4.69 2.19
N ASP A 9 6.88 4.43 3.25
CA ASP A 9 6.80 5.16 4.52
C ASP A 9 7.11 6.66 4.33
N THR A 10 8.22 6.99 3.65
CA THR A 10 8.57 8.38 3.32
C THR A 10 7.51 9.04 2.42
N LEU A 11 6.95 8.28 1.47
CA LEU A 11 5.92 8.77 0.57
C LEU A 11 4.64 9.15 1.34
N PHE A 12 4.26 8.39 2.36
CA PHE A 12 3.12 8.74 3.19
C PHE A 12 3.43 9.90 4.13
N MET A 13 4.62 9.98 4.72
CA MET A 13 4.99 11.11 5.57
C MET A 13 4.90 12.46 4.84
N ASP A 14 5.31 12.50 3.56
CA ASP A 14 5.35 13.74 2.79
C ASP A 14 4.03 14.08 2.09
N PHE A 15 3.22 13.07 1.74
CA PHE A 15 2.06 13.25 0.84
C PHE A 15 0.72 12.72 1.36
N ASP A 16 0.64 12.08 2.54
CA ASP A 16 -0.60 11.50 3.09
C ASP A 16 -1.53 12.54 3.75
N GLY A 17 -1.82 13.62 3.05
CA GLY A 17 -2.75 14.66 3.46
C GLY A 17 -4.19 14.44 2.97
N VAL A 18 -5.13 15.24 3.49
CA VAL A 18 -6.49 15.33 2.93
C VAL A 18 -6.37 15.84 1.49
N GLY A 19 -6.80 15.02 0.52
CA GLY A 19 -6.63 15.32 -0.91
C GLY A 19 -5.31 14.82 -1.51
N ALA A 20 -4.63 13.87 -0.86
CA ALA A 20 -3.47 13.19 -1.41
C ALA A 20 -3.71 12.78 -2.88
N PRO A 21 -2.75 13.05 -3.79
CA PRO A 21 -2.92 12.70 -5.20
C PRO A 21 -3.16 11.21 -5.35
N VAL A 22 -4.12 10.85 -6.20
CA VAL A 22 -4.44 9.45 -6.51
C VAL A 22 -3.18 8.67 -6.93
N ASP A 23 -2.27 9.34 -7.66
CA ASP A 23 -1.00 8.76 -8.12
C ASP A 23 -0.10 8.30 -6.97
N VAL A 24 -0.11 9.00 -5.84
CA VAL A 24 0.66 8.65 -4.64
C VAL A 24 0.13 7.33 -4.05
N VAL A 25 -1.20 7.24 -3.90
CA VAL A 25 -1.87 6.04 -3.38
C VAL A 25 -1.66 4.85 -4.31
N GLN A 26 -1.76 5.04 -5.63
CA GLN A 26 -1.49 3.99 -6.62
C GLN A 26 -0.04 3.52 -6.59
N THR A 27 0.91 4.47 -6.47
CA THR A 27 2.34 4.15 -6.40
C THR A 27 2.67 3.35 -5.14
N ALA A 28 2.15 3.77 -3.98
CA ALA A 28 2.31 3.05 -2.72
C ALA A 28 1.73 1.62 -2.81
N LEU A 29 0.50 1.50 -3.30
CA LEU A 29 -0.19 0.22 -3.47
C LEU A 29 0.60 -0.75 -4.37
N LYS A 30 1.15 -0.25 -5.48
CA LYS A 30 1.98 -1.04 -6.40
C LYS A 30 3.20 -1.60 -5.68
N HIS A 31 3.93 -0.75 -4.93
CA HIS A 31 5.13 -1.18 -4.23
C HIS A 31 4.84 -2.18 -3.10
N LEU A 32 3.74 -2.00 -2.35
CA LEU A 32 3.34 -2.91 -1.29
C LEU A 32 2.89 -4.27 -1.86
N THR A 33 2.06 -4.26 -2.92
CA THR A 33 1.58 -5.49 -3.58
C THR A 33 2.73 -6.29 -4.21
N ASP A 34 3.68 -5.62 -4.87
CA ASP A 34 4.89 -6.26 -5.38
C ASP A 34 5.70 -6.91 -4.24
N THR A 35 5.78 -6.24 -3.09
CA THR A 35 6.56 -6.74 -1.95
C THR A 35 5.89 -7.96 -1.32
N VAL A 36 4.55 -8.00 -1.24
CA VAL A 36 3.79 -9.20 -0.80
C VAL A 36 3.91 -10.35 -1.81
N ARG A 37 3.97 -10.07 -3.11
CA ARG A 37 4.22 -11.11 -4.13
C ARG A 37 5.60 -11.75 -3.97
N LEU A 38 6.61 -10.95 -3.62
CA LEU A 38 7.98 -11.42 -3.37
C LEU A 38 8.13 -12.07 -1.99
N ASN A 39 7.34 -11.66 -0.99
CA ASN A 39 7.28 -12.27 0.34
C ASN A 39 5.89 -12.83 0.68
N ARG A 40 5.68 -14.10 0.34
CA ARG A 40 4.39 -14.76 0.61
C ARG A 40 4.08 -14.94 2.10
N SER A 41 5.09 -14.94 2.97
CA SER A 41 4.92 -15.09 4.42
C SER A 41 4.44 -13.83 5.12
N ASP A 42 4.48 -12.67 4.43
CA ASP A 42 4.09 -11.37 4.97
C ASP A 42 4.82 -10.99 6.27
N ASP A 43 6.12 -11.23 6.34
CA ASP A 43 6.93 -11.02 7.57
C ASP A 43 6.95 -9.56 8.07
N MET A 44 6.48 -8.60 7.25
CA MET A 44 6.43 -7.17 7.57
C MET A 44 5.01 -6.65 7.79
N GLY A 45 3.98 -7.51 7.79
CA GLY A 45 2.58 -7.12 7.99
C GLY A 45 2.06 -6.18 6.90
N LEU A 46 2.52 -6.35 5.66
CA LEU A 46 2.15 -5.50 4.53
C LEU A 46 0.69 -5.71 4.10
N ARG A 47 0.12 -6.91 4.36
CA ARG A 47 -1.28 -7.20 4.02
C ARG A 47 -2.27 -6.35 4.80
N SER A 48 -1.95 -5.89 6.00
CA SER A 48 -2.84 -4.98 6.73
C SER A 48 -2.80 -3.53 6.21
N MET A 49 -1.76 -3.15 5.46
CA MET A 49 -1.62 -1.80 4.90
C MET A 49 -2.25 -1.65 3.52
N ILE A 50 -2.51 -2.74 2.80
CA ILE A 50 -3.07 -2.71 1.44
C ILE A 50 -4.59 -2.36 1.41
N PRO A 51 -5.46 -2.96 2.24
CA PRO A 51 -6.91 -2.70 2.20
C PRO A 51 -7.29 -1.22 2.37
N PRO A 52 -6.69 -0.45 3.31
CA PRO A 52 -6.99 0.98 3.44
C PRO A 52 -6.67 1.79 2.17
N LEU A 53 -5.63 1.41 1.43
CA LEU A 53 -5.25 2.07 0.17
C LEU A 53 -6.21 1.72 -0.97
N LEU A 54 -6.70 0.49 -1.01
CA LEU A 54 -7.68 0.05 -1.99
C LEU A 54 -9.03 0.77 -1.79
N ILE A 55 -9.48 0.91 -0.54
CA ILE A 55 -10.70 1.68 -0.21
C ILE A 55 -10.55 3.14 -0.66
N ARG A 56 -9.40 3.77 -0.42
CA ARG A 56 -9.12 5.15 -0.88
C ARG A 56 -9.17 5.32 -2.40
N LEU A 57 -8.94 4.24 -3.16
CA LEU A 57 -9.06 4.20 -4.61
C LEU A 57 -10.46 3.79 -5.10
N GLY A 58 -11.43 3.58 -4.19
CA GLY A 58 -12.76 3.08 -4.53
C GLY A 58 -12.77 1.61 -4.98
N ARG A 59 -11.75 0.84 -4.61
CA ARG A 59 -11.60 -0.59 -4.91
C ARG A 59 -12.01 -1.44 -3.72
N ASP A 60 -13.24 -1.24 -3.25
CA ASP A 60 -13.72 -1.87 -2.00
C ASP A 60 -13.73 -3.40 -2.08
N GLN A 61 -14.14 -3.96 -3.23
CA GLN A 61 -14.15 -5.42 -3.40
C GLN A 61 -12.75 -6.03 -3.27
N ASP A 62 -11.75 -5.39 -3.88
CA ASP A 62 -10.37 -5.87 -3.83
C ASP A 62 -9.79 -5.77 -2.41
N ALA A 63 -10.27 -4.84 -1.59
CA ALA A 63 -9.87 -4.67 -0.21
C ALA A 63 -10.36 -5.84 0.67
N TYR A 64 -11.53 -6.39 0.39
CA TYR A 64 -12.06 -7.56 1.10
C TYR A 64 -11.48 -8.87 0.58
N ASP A 65 -11.18 -8.96 -0.72
CA ASP A 65 -10.62 -10.18 -1.33
C ASP A 65 -9.16 -10.46 -0.92
N ILE A 66 -8.45 -9.45 -0.39
CA ILE A 66 -7.05 -9.58 0.06
C ILE A 66 -6.90 -9.82 1.58
N MET A 67 -7.99 -9.70 2.34
CA MET A 67 -8.03 -9.95 3.79
C MET A 67 -8.05 -11.44 4.10
#